data_AF-A0A960SMT9-F1
#
_entry.id   AF-A0A960SMT9-F1
#
_cell.length_a   1.000
_cell.length_b   1.000
_cell.length_c   1.000
_cell.angle_alpha   90.00
_cell.angle_beta   90.00
_cell.angle_gamma   90.00
#
_symmetry.space_group_name_H-M   'P 1'
#
loop_
_entity.id
_entity.type
_entity.pdbx_description
1 polymer ?
#
loop_
_entity_poly.entity_id
_entity_poly.type
_entity_poly.pdbx_seq_one_letter_code
_entity_poly.pdbx_strand_id
1 'polypeptide(L)'
;MNVQIRDPALFRHLSHLDVRAYLAGQQWTEAGRIGNKATVHIQQDATHRTWEILLPSREDVADYPERMAEALRTLAQVEGRSELLIYRDLLAAGADVLRVVAPHATDGTITIQEGVLLHQEAENLLLAAACAAVQPRPSYHAGKVTEAVQYLETVRLGPSETGSYVITLLSPVAPILRRHAQQSLLEDEPFPRQVTHRLVEALDALEQAA
;
A
#
# COMPACT_ATOMS: atom_id res chain seq x y z
N MET A 1 17.61 -3.34 16.00
CA MET A 1 17.84 -4.79 15.83
C MET A 1 17.71 -5.09 14.34
N ASN A 2 18.79 -5.53 13.68
CA ASN A 2 18.76 -5.87 12.25
C ASN A 2 18.13 -7.26 12.08
N VAL A 3 16.82 -7.28 11.88
CA VAL A 3 16.07 -8.51 11.56
C VAL A 3 16.20 -8.78 10.07
N GLN A 4 16.71 -9.96 9.71
CA GLN A 4 16.82 -10.44 8.33
C GLN A 4 15.70 -11.42 8.01
N ILE A 5 15.10 -11.31 6.83
CA ILE A 5 14.07 -12.24 6.35
C ILE A 5 14.76 -13.44 5.69
N ARG A 6 14.53 -14.64 6.23
CA ARG A 6 15.18 -15.87 5.74
C ARG A 6 14.31 -16.75 4.83
N ASP A 7 13.01 -16.51 4.78
CA ASP A 7 12.08 -17.29 3.94
C ASP A 7 11.90 -16.64 2.57
N PRO A 8 12.42 -17.24 1.48
CA PRO A 8 12.25 -16.71 0.13
C PRO A 8 10.79 -16.69 -0.33
N ALA A 9 9.91 -17.53 0.23
CA ALA A 9 8.52 -17.61 -0.20
C ALA A 9 7.74 -16.30 0.07
N LEU A 10 8.16 -15.51 1.06
CA LEU A 10 7.57 -14.21 1.37
C LEU A 10 7.70 -13.20 0.23
N PHE A 11 8.75 -13.33 -0.59
CA PHE A 11 9.04 -12.41 -1.68
C PHE A 11 8.26 -12.72 -2.96
N ARG A 12 7.64 -13.91 -3.07
CA ARG A 12 6.80 -14.27 -4.22
C ARG A 12 5.58 -13.37 -4.36
N HIS A 13 5.07 -12.86 -3.24
CA HIS A 13 3.84 -12.07 -3.19
C HIS A 13 4.11 -10.56 -3.29
N LEU A 14 5.38 -10.15 -3.30
CA LEU A 14 5.74 -8.75 -3.38
C LEU A 14 5.66 -8.32 -4.83
N SER A 15 4.78 -7.38 -5.16
CA SER A 15 4.61 -6.85 -6.51
C SER A 15 5.84 -6.05 -6.92
N HIS A 16 6.41 -6.37 -8.09
CA HIS A 16 7.52 -5.60 -8.64
C HIS A 16 7.12 -4.17 -9.02
N LEU A 17 5.83 -3.91 -9.24
CA LEU A 17 5.32 -2.56 -9.49
C LEU A 17 5.33 -1.72 -8.21
N ASP A 18 4.97 -2.33 -7.07
CA ASP A 18 4.92 -1.66 -5.77
C ASP A 18 6.32 -1.32 -5.30
N VAL A 19 7.27 -2.25 -5.50
CA VAL A 19 8.69 -1.97 -5.23
C VAL A 19 9.20 -0.85 -6.14
N ARG A 20 8.84 -0.83 -7.42
CA ARG A 20 9.23 0.27 -8.31
C ARG A 20 8.64 1.62 -7.87
N ALA A 21 7.40 1.62 -7.38
CA ALA A 21 6.75 2.82 -6.85
C ALA A 21 7.46 3.34 -5.59
N TYR A 22 7.80 2.42 -4.69
CA TYR A 22 8.59 2.74 -3.50
C TYR A 22 9.95 3.33 -3.85
N LEU A 23 10.69 2.72 -4.80
CA LEU A 23 11.97 3.22 -5.28
C LEU A 23 11.86 4.66 -5.82
N ALA A 24 10.81 4.93 -6.62
CA ALA A 24 10.56 6.27 -7.15
C ALA A 24 10.30 7.32 -6.06
N GLY A 25 9.69 6.93 -4.94
CA GLY A 25 9.52 7.79 -3.76
C GLY A 25 10.81 8.03 -2.96
N GLN A 26 11.76 7.10 -3.04
CA GLN A 26 13.00 7.08 -2.23
C GLN A 26 14.24 7.56 -2.99
N GLN A 27 14.07 8.46 -3.97
CA GLN A 27 15.15 9.06 -4.77
C GLN A 27 15.98 8.07 -5.61
N TRP A 28 15.46 6.88 -5.89
CA TRP A 28 16.06 5.98 -6.87
C TRP A 28 15.69 6.43 -8.28
N THR A 29 16.60 6.22 -9.23
CA THR A 29 16.39 6.56 -10.64
C THR A 29 16.58 5.34 -11.54
N GLU A 30 15.66 5.13 -12.48
CA GLU A 30 15.80 4.06 -13.49
C GLU A 30 16.93 4.45 -14.46
N ALA A 31 18.06 3.74 -14.38
CA ALA A 31 19.25 3.98 -15.20
C ALA A 31 19.29 3.12 -16.47
N GLY A 32 18.48 2.07 -16.54
CA GLY A 32 18.48 1.16 -17.68
C GLY A 32 17.59 -0.06 -17.52
N ARG A 33 17.68 -0.98 -18.48
CA ARG A 33 16.89 -2.21 -18.52
C ARG A 33 17.72 -3.37 -19.05
N ILE A 34 17.48 -4.55 -18.50
CA ILE A 34 18.04 -5.81 -18.99
C ILE A 34 16.94 -6.54 -19.77
N GLY A 35 16.88 -6.25 -21.07
CA GLY A 35 15.82 -6.75 -21.95
C GLY A 35 14.43 -6.46 -21.40
N ASN A 36 13.59 -7.50 -21.32
CA ASN A 36 12.26 -7.44 -20.69
C ASN A 36 12.23 -8.08 -19.29
N LYS A 37 13.39 -8.44 -18.73
CA LYS A 37 13.48 -9.21 -17.47
C LYS A 37 13.66 -8.33 -16.25
N ALA A 38 14.41 -7.24 -16.35
CA ALA A 38 14.69 -6.37 -15.21
C ALA A 38 14.88 -4.90 -15.61
N THR A 39 14.65 -4.02 -14.64
CA THR A 39 15.02 -2.60 -14.67
C THR A 39 16.15 -2.34 -13.68
N VAL A 40 17.11 -1.50 -14.06
CA VAL A 40 18.25 -1.09 -13.22
C VAL A 40 17.90 0.22 -12.55
N HIS A 41 17.91 0.24 -11.22
CA HIS A 41 17.67 1.44 -10.42
C HIS A 41 18.94 1.81 -9.67
N ILE A 42 19.30 3.09 -9.69
CA ILE A 42 20.49 3.60 -8.99
C ILE A 42 20.14 4.72 -8.01
N GLN A 43 20.91 4.78 -6.92
CA GLN A 43 20.91 5.87 -5.95
C GLN A 43 22.35 6.14 -5.50
N GLN A 44 22.68 7.39 -5.20
CA GLN A 44 23.96 7.76 -4.58
C GLN A 44 23.75 8.15 -3.14
N ASP A 45 24.58 7.64 -2.24
CA ASP A 45 24.59 8.05 -0.84
C ASP A 45 25.45 9.31 -0.61
N ALA A 46 25.45 9.80 0.63
CA ALA A 46 26.21 10.99 1.03
C ALA A 46 27.74 10.83 0.88
N THR A 47 28.25 9.61 0.69
CA THR A 47 29.67 9.31 0.47
C THR A 47 30.04 9.19 -1.02
N HIS A 48 29.10 9.52 -1.93
CA HIS A 48 29.22 9.32 -3.37
C HIS A 48 29.36 7.85 -3.80
N ARG A 49 29.01 6.90 -2.94
CA ARG A 49 28.90 5.51 -3.34
C ARG A 49 27.58 5.32 -4.11
N THR A 50 27.68 4.74 -5.30
CA THR A 50 26.52 4.35 -6.10
C THR A 50 26.04 2.98 -5.65
N TRP A 51 24.75 2.90 -5.33
CA TRP A 51 24.01 1.68 -5.07
C TRP A 51 23.17 1.32 -6.28
N GLU A 52 23.02 0.02 -6.53
CA GLU A 52 22.27 -0.49 -7.68
C GLU A 52 21.29 -1.58 -7.23
N ILE A 53 20.07 -1.53 -7.76
CA ILE A 53 19.05 -2.56 -7.60
C ILE A 53 18.62 -3.03 -8.98
N LEU A 54 18.76 -4.34 -9.21
CA LEU A 54 18.18 -5.03 -10.35
C LEU A 54 16.78 -5.51 -9.97
N LEU A 55 15.77 -4.76 -10.37
CA LEU A 55 14.38 -5.08 -10.07
C LEU A 55 13.77 -5.91 -11.20
N PRO A 56 13.28 -7.14 -10.95
CA PRO A 56 12.54 -7.92 -11.94
C PRO A 56 11.36 -7.13 -12.51
N SER A 57 11.11 -7.30 -13.81
CA SER A 57 10.01 -6.63 -14.51
C SER A 57 8.79 -7.53 -14.72
N ARG A 58 8.88 -8.80 -14.32
CA ARG A 58 7.85 -9.83 -14.47
C ARG A 58 7.96 -10.81 -13.29
N GLU A 59 6.82 -11.30 -12.83
CA GLU A 59 6.73 -12.24 -11.70
C GLU A 59 7.09 -13.68 -12.08
N ASP A 60 7.07 -14.01 -13.37
CA ASP A 60 7.34 -15.36 -13.89
C ASP A 60 8.83 -15.63 -14.18
N VAL A 61 9.71 -14.72 -13.77
CA VAL A 61 11.17 -14.92 -13.82
C VAL A 61 11.55 -15.98 -12.78
N ALA A 62 12.35 -16.97 -13.18
CA ALA A 62 12.65 -18.14 -12.34
C ALA A 62 13.27 -17.80 -10.98
N ASP A 63 14.11 -16.76 -10.92
CA ASP A 63 14.80 -16.26 -9.72
C ASP A 63 14.13 -15.00 -9.13
N TYR A 64 12.83 -14.80 -9.39
CA TYR A 64 12.08 -13.63 -8.90
C TYR A 64 12.22 -13.45 -7.37
N PRO A 65 11.96 -14.45 -6.51
CA PRO A 65 12.05 -14.27 -5.06
C PRO A 65 13.44 -13.87 -4.58
N GLU A 66 14.49 -14.44 -5.19
CA GLU A 66 15.89 -14.15 -4.86
C GLU A 66 16.26 -12.71 -5.22
N ARG A 67 15.81 -12.22 -6.38
CA ARG A 67 16.03 -10.85 -6.83
C ARG A 67 15.27 -9.83 -5.98
N MET A 68 14.04 -10.13 -5.58
CA MET A 68 13.26 -9.28 -4.67
C MET A 68 13.88 -9.25 -3.26
N ALA A 69 14.39 -10.38 -2.76
CA ALA A 69 15.11 -10.44 -1.49
C ALA A 69 16.42 -9.64 -1.54
N GLU A 70 17.14 -9.69 -2.66
CA GLU A 70 18.34 -8.88 -2.87
C GLU A 70 18.03 -7.39 -2.90
N ALA A 71 16.97 -6.97 -3.60
CA ALA A 71 16.51 -5.59 -3.61
C ALA A 71 16.19 -5.09 -2.18
N LEU A 72 15.47 -5.88 -1.37
CA LEU A 72 15.17 -5.55 0.02
C LEU A 72 16.44 -5.40 0.87
N ARG A 73 17.42 -6.30 0.71
CA ARG A 73 18.71 -6.22 1.42
C ARG A 73 19.47 -4.96 1.07
N THR A 74 19.50 -4.58 -0.21
CA THR A 74 20.14 -3.33 -0.65
C THR A 74 19.44 -2.13 -0.03
N LEU A 75 18.10 -2.09 -0.07
CA LEU A 75 17.32 -1.03 0.59
C LEU A 75 17.62 -0.94 2.09
N ALA A 76 17.68 -2.07 2.80
CA ALA A 76 18.00 -2.10 4.22
C ALA A 76 19.38 -1.50 4.54
N GLN A 77 20.37 -1.75 3.68
CA GLN A 77 21.71 -1.17 3.83
C GLN A 77 21.72 0.33 3.56
N VAL A 78 21.06 0.77 2.49
CA VAL A 78 21.01 2.18 2.07
C VAL A 78 20.24 3.03 3.08
N GLU A 79 19.11 2.53 3.57
CA GLU A 79 18.25 3.27 4.49
C GLU A 79 18.65 3.11 5.96
N GLY A 80 19.53 2.15 6.29
CA GLY A 80 19.90 1.83 7.66
C GLY A 80 18.72 1.31 8.51
N ARG A 81 17.69 0.75 7.87
CA ARG A 81 16.48 0.20 8.51
C ARG A 81 16.45 -1.32 8.42
N SER A 82 15.72 -1.97 9.32
CA SER A 82 15.56 -3.43 9.27
C SER A 82 14.78 -3.87 8.03
N GLU A 83 15.13 -5.02 7.45
CA GLU A 83 14.43 -5.60 6.29
C GLU A 83 12.93 -5.76 6.55
N LEU A 84 12.51 -6.14 7.77
CA LEU A 84 11.11 -6.30 8.12
C LEU A 84 10.30 -4.99 8.00
N LEU A 85 10.88 -3.86 8.39
CA LEU A 85 10.21 -2.55 8.30
C LEU A 85 10.05 -2.14 6.84
N ILE A 86 11.11 -2.23 6.05
CA ILE A 86 11.05 -1.92 4.62
C ILE A 86 10.09 -2.87 3.91
N TYR A 87 10.09 -4.16 4.25
CA TYR A 87 9.14 -5.12 3.67
C TYR A 87 7.68 -4.71 3.91
N ARG A 88 7.34 -4.23 5.11
CA ARG A 88 5.99 -3.69 5.39
C ARG A 88 5.69 -2.45 4.56
N ASP A 89 6.67 -1.56 4.39
CA ASP A 89 6.50 -0.37 3.54
C ASP A 89 6.30 -0.77 2.07
N LEU A 90 7.03 -1.77 1.57
CA LEU A 90 6.88 -2.27 0.20
C LEU A 90 5.51 -2.93 -0.04
N LEU A 91 4.97 -3.65 0.96
CA LEU A 91 3.61 -4.20 0.90
C LEU A 91 2.53 -3.10 0.86
N ALA A 92 2.81 -1.94 1.45
CA ALA A 92 1.90 -0.81 1.48
C ALA A 92 2.12 0.17 0.31
N ALA A 93 3.23 0.08 -0.43
CA ALA A 93 3.62 1.06 -1.44
C ALA A 93 2.63 1.18 -2.61
N GLY A 94 1.89 0.11 -2.91
CA GLY A 94 0.82 0.06 -3.91
C GLY A 94 -0.59 0.22 -3.33
N ALA A 95 -0.73 0.78 -2.13
CA ALA A 95 -2.04 0.91 -1.47
C ALA A 95 -2.16 2.20 -0.66
N ASP A 96 -3.38 2.69 -0.55
CA ASP A 96 -3.73 3.64 0.50
C ASP A 96 -3.97 2.88 1.80
N VAL A 97 -3.37 3.37 2.87
CA VAL A 97 -3.40 2.71 4.18
C VAL A 97 -4.38 3.44 5.09
N LEU A 98 -5.46 2.76 5.46
CA LEU A 98 -6.43 3.26 6.43
C LEU A 98 -6.25 2.53 7.75
N ARG A 99 -6.26 3.28 8.86
CA ARG A 99 -6.17 2.72 10.20
C ARG A 99 -7.45 3.03 10.96
N VAL A 100 -8.18 1.99 11.33
CA VAL A 100 -9.40 2.09 12.13
C VAL A 100 -9.07 1.66 13.55
N VAL A 101 -9.25 2.58 14.50
CA VAL A 101 -8.88 2.38 15.90
C VAL A 101 -10.12 2.10 16.73
N ALA A 102 -10.07 1.09 17.60
CA ALA A 102 -11.14 0.84 18.56
C ALA A 102 -11.27 2.02 19.55
N PRO A 103 -12.47 2.61 19.73
CA PRO A 103 -12.64 3.82 20.55
C PRO A 103 -12.44 3.58 22.06
N HIS A 104 -12.65 2.37 22.56
CA HIS A 104 -12.64 2.04 23.99
C HIS A 104 -11.75 0.85 24.34
N ALA A 105 -10.54 0.80 23.77
CA ALA A 105 -9.57 -0.23 24.14
C ALA A 105 -9.07 -0.01 25.59
N THR A 106 -9.36 -0.96 26.49
CA THR A 106 -8.83 -0.95 27.87
C THR A 106 -7.49 -1.69 27.86
N ASP A 107 -6.40 -1.02 28.26
CA ASP A 107 -5.03 -1.55 28.22
C ASP A 107 -4.61 -2.13 26.85
N GLY A 108 -5.18 -1.59 25.75
CA GLY A 108 -4.92 -2.06 24.40
C GLY A 108 -5.69 -3.33 24.00
N THR A 109 -6.62 -3.78 24.83
CA THR A 109 -7.45 -4.98 24.59
C THR A 109 -8.90 -4.61 24.32
N ILE A 110 -9.58 -5.47 23.56
CA ILE A 110 -11.03 -5.45 23.33
C ILE A 110 -11.57 -6.87 23.42
N THR A 111 -12.87 -7.01 23.66
CA THR A 111 -13.58 -8.29 23.62
C THR A 111 -13.68 -8.82 22.19
N ILE A 112 -13.98 -10.12 22.04
CA ILE A 112 -14.20 -10.74 20.73
C ILE A 112 -15.36 -10.05 20.00
N GLN A 113 -16.45 -9.73 20.71
CA GLN A 113 -17.61 -9.05 20.12
C GLN A 113 -17.25 -7.64 19.61
N GLU A 114 -16.49 -6.86 20.37
CA GLU A 114 -15.99 -5.56 19.91
C GLU A 114 -15.07 -5.71 18.69
N GLY A 115 -14.25 -6.77 18.65
CA GLY A 115 -13.43 -7.09 17.49
C GLY A 115 -14.25 -7.40 16.23
N VAL A 116 -15.29 -8.22 16.35
CA VAL A 116 -16.20 -8.52 15.22
C VAL A 116 -16.87 -7.23 14.74
N LEU A 117 -17.39 -6.42 15.66
CA LEU A 117 -18.04 -5.15 15.34
C LEU A 117 -17.07 -4.19 14.64
N LEU A 118 -15.82 -4.08 15.11
CA LEU A 118 -14.82 -3.19 14.52
C LEU A 118 -14.52 -3.56 13.06
N HIS A 119 -14.42 -4.84 12.73
CA HIS A 119 -14.23 -5.28 11.34
C HIS A 119 -15.44 -4.95 10.47
N GLN A 120 -16.65 -5.20 10.99
CA GLN A 120 -17.89 -4.92 10.28
C GLN A 120 -18.07 -3.43 10.01
N GLU A 121 -17.79 -2.57 10.99
CA GLU A 121 -17.91 -1.13 10.82
C GLU A 121 -16.78 -0.53 9.97
N ALA A 122 -15.57 -1.12 10.00
CA ALA A 122 -14.50 -0.75 9.07
C ALA A 122 -14.90 -1.05 7.61
N GLU A 123 -15.54 -2.18 7.35
CA GLU A 123 -16.10 -2.52 6.04
C GLU A 123 -17.23 -1.56 5.65
N ASN A 124 -18.19 -1.30 6.54
CA ASN A 124 -19.30 -0.36 6.29
C ASN A 124 -18.79 1.05 5.96
N LEU A 125 -17.76 1.53 6.67
CA LEU A 125 -17.14 2.83 6.46
C LEU A 125 -16.59 2.96 5.03
N LEU A 126 -15.80 1.98 4.60
CA LEU A 126 -15.26 1.94 3.24
C LEU A 126 -16.34 1.74 2.19
N LEU A 127 -17.36 0.91 2.45
CA LEU A 127 -18.49 0.71 1.55
C LEU A 127 -19.23 2.03 1.30
N ALA A 128 -19.50 2.79 2.36
CA ALA A 128 -20.18 4.08 2.27
C ALA A 128 -19.35 5.09 1.47
N ALA A 129 -18.04 5.18 1.73
CA ALA A 129 -17.14 6.03 0.98
C ALA A 129 -17.09 5.64 -0.51
N ALA A 130 -17.04 4.34 -0.82
CA ALA A 130 -17.03 3.84 -2.18
C ALA A 130 -18.34 4.15 -2.92
N CYS A 131 -19.48 3.99 -2.24
CA CYS A 131 -20.77 4.37 -2.79
C CYS A 131 -20.86 5.88 -3.08
N ALA A 132 -20.30 6.71 -2.19
CA ALA A 132 -20.23 8.16 -2.36
C ALA A 132 -19.24 8.59 -3.46
N ALA A 133 -18.17 7.84 -3.70
CA ALA A 133 -17.26 8.06 -4.82
C ALA A 133 -17.95 7.78 -6.17
N VAL A 134 -18.70 6.68 -6.28
CA VAL A 134 -19.48 6.36 -7.50
C VAL A 134 -20.58 7.39 -7.73
N GLN A 135 -21.38 7.66 -6.70
CA GLN A 135 -22.50 8.58 -6.80
C GLN A 135 -22.88 9.17 -5.43
N PRO A 136 -22.56 10.43 -5.14
CA PRO A 136 -22.92 11.07 -3.87
C PRO A 136 -24.45 11.11 -3.66
N ARG A 137 -24.94 10.43 -2.61
CA ARG A 137 -26.35 10.38 -2.21
C ARG A 137 -26.50 10.28 -0.69
N PRO A 138 -27.61 10.75 -0.09
CA PRO A 138 -27.84 10.66 1.36
C PRO A 138 -28.01 9.24 1.89
N SER A 139 -28.46 8.30 1.05
CA SER A 139 -28.61 6.90 1.43
C SER A 139 -28.47 5.99 0.21
N TYR A 140 -28.05 4.76 0.46
CA TYR A 140 -27.86 3.71 -0.54
C TYR A 140 -28.70 2.50 -0.15
N HIS A 141 -29.39 1.91 -1.12
CA HIS A 141 -30.02 0.61 -0.92
C HIS A 141 -28.96 -0.48 -1.09
N ALA A 142 -28.95 -1.46 -0.18
CA ALA A 142 -28.05 -2.60 -0.22
C ALA A 142 -28.13 -3.29 -1.61
N GLY A 143 -26.99 -3.41 -2.29
CA GLY A 143 -26.84 -4.19 -3.52
C GLY A 143 -26.91 -3.44 -4.86
N LYS A 144 -26.97 -2.09 -4.89
CA LYS A 144 -27.07 -1.34 -6.17
C LYS A 144 -25.79 -0.68 -6.68
N VAL A 145 -24.71 -0.65 -5.90
CA VAL A 145 -23.44 -0.06 -6.34
C VAL A 145 -22.42 -1.17 -6.57
N THR A 146 -22.59 -1.92 -7.66
CA THR A 146 -21.75 -3.08 -8.00
C THR A 146 -20.26 -2.74 -7.97
N GLU A 147 -19.89 -1.55 -8.45
CA GLU A 147 -18.51 -1.07 -8.45
C GLU A 147 -17.93 -0.91 -7.03
N ALA A 148 -18.71 -0.39 -6.08
CA ALA A 148 -18.29 -0.26 -4.69
C ALA A 148 -18.09 -1.63 -4.01
N VAL A 149 -18.97 -2.59 -4.32
CA VAL A 149 -18.84 -3.98 -3.83
C VAL A 149 -17.62 -4.65 -4.42
N GLN A 150 -17.40 -4.54 -5.74
CA GLN A 150 -16.22 -5.08 -6.42
C GLN A 150 -14.92 -4.45 -5.89
N TYR A 151 -14.94 -3.16 -5.54
CA TYR A 151 -13.81 -2.51 -4.90
C TYR A 151 -13.48 -3.11 -3.53
N LEU A 152 -14.48 -3.36 -2.67
CA LEU A 152 -14.24 -3.98 -1.36
C LEU A 152 -13.61 -5.37 -1.45
N GLU A 153 -13.93 -6.15 -2.47
CA GLU A 153 -13.29 -7.45 -2.73
C GLU A 153 -11.76 -7.33 -2.96
N THR A 154 -11.28 -6.14 -3.31
CA THR A 154 -9.85 -5.88 -3.51
C THR A 154 -9.13 -5.41 -2.25
N VAL A 155 -9.87 -4.85 -1.27
CA VAL A 155 -9.31 -4.31 -0.03
C VAL A 155 -8.78 -5.45 0.84
N ARG A 156 -7.59 -5.26 1.41
CA ARG A 156 -6.92 -6.30 2.20
C ARG A 156 -6.73 -5.85 3.64
N LEU A 157 -6.79 -6.79 4.57
CA LEU A 157 -6.36 -6.55 5.94
C LEU A 157 -4.83 -6.56 6.00
N GLY A 158 -4.26 -5.48 6.53
CA GLY A 158 -2.86 -5.38 6.87
C GLY A 158 -2.53 -6.16 8.15
N PRO A 159 -1.24 -6.36 8.44
CA PRO A 159 -0.80 -6.95 9.70
C PRO A 159 -1.24 -6.07 10.89
N SER A 160 -1.55 -6.71 12.02
CA SER A 160 -1.88 -6.00 13.26
C SER A 160 -0.71 -5.09 13.70
N GLU A 161 -1.08 -3.92 14.22
CA GLU A 161 -0.15 -2.94 14.76
C GLU A 161 -0.19 -2.97 16.29
N THR A 162 0.94 -2.68 16.93
CA THR A 162 1.02 -2.62 18.40
C THR A 162 0.40 -1.31 18.90
N GLY A 163 -0.62 -1.40 19.75
CA GLY A 163 -1.32 -0.24 20.31
C GLY A 163 -2.76 -0.57 20.69
N SER A 164 -3.55 0.46 20.99
CA SER A 164 -5.03 0.35 21.12
C SER A 164 -5.59 -0.31 19.87
N TYR A 165 -6.07 -1.55 19.99
CA TYR A 165 -6.54 -2.43 18.90
C TYR A 165 -6.86 -1.72 17.57
N VAL A 166 -5.92 -1.78 16.62
CA VAL A 166 -5.99 -1.13 15.29
C VAL A 166 -6.21 -2.17 14.21
N ILE A 167 -7.17 -1.91 13.33
CA ILE A 167 -7.32 -2.62 12.06
C ILE A 167 -6.70 -1.77 10.95
N THR A 168 -5.79 -2.36 10.19
CA THR A 168 -5.19 -1.71 9.01
C THR A 168 -5.88 -2.26 7.77
N LEU A 169 -6.43 -1.36 6.94
CA LEU A 169 -7.02 -1.66 5.64
C LEU A 169 -6.07 -1.15 4.56
N LEU A 170 -5.76 -2.00 3.59
CA LEU A 170 -4.94 -1.69 2.43
C LEU A 170 -5.87 -1.61 1.23
N SER A 171 -6.13 -0.38 0.75
CA SER A 171 -6.91 -0.10 -0.45
C SER A 171 -5.96 -0.04 -1.65
N PRO A 172 -5.88 -1.08 -2.51
CA PRO A 172 -4.86 -1.15 -3.54
C PRO A 172 -5.04 -0.04 -4.58
N VAL A 173 -3.99 0.73 -4.81
CA VAL A 173 -3.92 1.77 -5.83
C VAL A 173 -2.80 1.39 -6.79
N ALA A 174 -3.16 1.04 -8.03
CA ALA A 174 -2.17 0.73 -9.04
C ALA A 174 -1.16 1.90 -9.15
N PRO A 175 0.15 1.65 -8.96
CA PRO A 175 1.11 2.74 -8.92
C PRO A 175 1.24 3.38 -10.30
N ILE A 176 0.98 4.69 -10.36
CA ILE A 176 1.14 5.50 -11.58
C ILE A 176 2.63 5.80 -11.75
N LEU A 177 3.28 5.02 -12.60
CA LEU A 177 4.72 5.12 -12.81
C LEU A 177 4.99 6.03 -14.01
N ARG A 178 5.15 7.32 -13.72
CA ARG A 178 5.42 8.34 -14.75
C ARG A 178 6.76 8.07 -15.42
N ARG A 179 6.74 7.67 -16.70
CA ARG A 179 7.96 7.51 -17.52
C ARG A 179 8.45 8.82 -18.14
N HIS A 180 7.56 9.80 -18.33
CA HIS A 180 7.88 11.10 -18.92
C HIS A 180 7.02 12.21 -18.28
N ALA A 181 7.63 13.36 -17.99
CA ALA A 181 6.99 14.52 -17.35
C ALA A 181 5.85 15.19 -18.17
N GLN A 182 5.39 14.57 -19.25
CA GLN A 182 4.39 15.11 -20.18
C GLN A 182 3.20 14.17 -20.41
N GLN A 183 3.13 13.02 -19.74
CA GLN A 183 1.97 12.13 -19.82
C GLN A 183 0.99 12.43 -18.68
N SER A 184 -0.08 13.12 -19.10
CA SER A 184 -1.40 13.24 -18.50
C SER A 184 -1.60 14.25 -17.35
N LEU A 185 -1.95 15.47 -17.75
CA LEU A 185 -2.73 16.42 -16.94
C LEU A 185 -4.21 15.99 -16.82
N LEU A 186 -4.59 14.81 -17.34
CA LEU A 186 -5.97 14.33 -17.50
C LEU A 186 -6.14 12.84 -17.18
N GLU A 187 -5.21 12.21 -16.43
CA GLU A 187 -5.47 10.87 -15.93
C GLU A 187 -6.42 11.01 -14.76
N ASP A 188 -7.66 10.50 -14.94
CA ASP A 188 -8.62 10.39 -13.86
C ASP A 188 -7.98 9.57 -12.74
N GLU A 189 -8.09 10.08 -11.52
CA GLU A 189 -7.59 9.42 -10.33
C GLU A 189 -8.13 7.98 -10.23
N PRO A 190 -7.32 6.96 -9.89
CA PRO A 190 -7.82 5.60 -9.77
C PRO A 190 -9.00 5.52 -8.79
N PHE A 191 -10.04 4.77 -9.14
CA PHE A 191 -11.25 4.66 -8.31
C PHE A 191 -10.94 4.36 -6.81
N PRO A 192 -10.06 3.41 -6.45
CA PRO A 192 -9.64 3.20 -5.06
C PRO A 192 -9.15 4.46 -4.33
N ARG A 193 -8.44 5.34 -5.04
CA ARG A 193 -7.93 6.59 -4.50
C ARG A 193 -9.04 7.64 -4.36
N GLN A 194 -9.99 7.68 -5.30
CA GLN A 194 -11.19 8.51 -5.16
C GLN A 194 -12.01 8.12 -3.92
N VAL A 195 -12.09 6.82 -3.61
CA VAL A 195 -12.78 6.31 -2.40
C VAL A 195 -12.12 6.84 -1.13
N THR A 196 -10.80 6.75 -1.03
CA THR A 196 -10.07 7.22 0.16
C THR A 196 -10.12 8.73 0.31
N HIS A 197 -10.03 9.49 -0.79
CA HIS A 197 -10.26 10.94 -0.76
C HIS A 197 -11.67 11.29 -0.29
N ARG A 198 -12.70 10.60 -0.80
CA ARG A 198 -14.09 10.82 -0.37
C ARG A 198 -14.27 10.54 1.13
N LEU A 199 -13.60 9.51 1.66
CA LEU A 199 -13.63 9.22 3.08
C LEU A 199 -12.99 10.34 3.90
N VAL A 200 -11.82 10.84 3.50
CA VAL A 200 -11.15 11.97 4.18
C VAL A 200 -12.04 13.20 4.19
N GLU A 201 -12.62 13.58 3.03
CA GLU A 201 -13.56 14.70 2.93
C GLU A 201 -14.76 14.54 3.87
N ALA A 202 -15.29 13.31 4.01
CA ALA A 202 -16.41 13.03 4.89
C ALA A 202 -16.03 13.14 6.37
N LEU A 203 -14.83 12.68 6.76
CA LEU A 203 -14.32 12.79 8.12
C LEU A 203 -14.03 14.25 8.49
N ASP A 204 -13.43 15.02 7.58
CA ASP A 204 -13.19 16.46 7.76
C ASP A 204 -14.50 17.23 7.95
N ALA A 205 -15.53 16.88 7.16
CA ALA A 205 -16.85 17.49 7.27
C ALA A 205 -17.54 17.15 8.61
N LEU A 206 -17.34 15.94 9.13
CA LEU A 206 -17.84 15.54 10.45
C LEU A 206 -17.11 16.28 11.58
N GLU A 207 -15.80 16.43 11.49
CA GLU A 207 -15.01 17.18 12.47
C GLU A 207 -15.42 18.65 12.52
N GLN A 208 -15.68 19.28 11.37
CA GLN A 208 -16.13 20.68 11.30
C GLN A 208 -17.56 20.90 11.82
N ALA A 209 -18.37 19.84 11.87
CA ALA A 209 -19.76 19.91 12.33
C ALA A 209 -19.91 19.66 13.84
N ALA A 210 -18.88 19.14 14.51
CA ALA A 210 -18.84 18.83 15.94
C ALA A 210 -18.49 20.06 16.80
#